data_AF-A0A9D5MK35-F1
#
_entry.id   AF-A0A9D5MK35-F1
#
_cell.length_a   1.000
_cell.length_b   1.000
_cell.length_c   1.000
_cell.angle_alpha   90.00
_cell.angle_beta   90.00
_cell.angle_gamma   90.00
#
_symmetry.space_group_name_H-M   'P 1'
#
loop_
_entity.id
_entity.type
_entity.pdbx_description
1 polymer ?
#
loop_
_entity_poly.entity_id
_entity_poly.type
_entity_poly.pdbx_seq_one_letter_code
_entity_poly.pdbx_strand_id
1 'polypeptide(L)'
;MSNQGRLHIVLEAVKKYILEIEEKELYKKCNIEILIDSSDAYRVALQFDNCMGEIIVNQPDFAPYKHVKIEMLSSIDKEIKYIFVWHDNEKDTVEEILLNIKKGFDIANDYR
;
A
#
# COMPACT_ATOMS: atom_id res chain seq x y z
N MET A 1 -1.17 0.27 23.76
CA MET A 1 -0.69 1.31 22.81
C MET A 1 -1.92 2.10 22.38
N SER A 2 -1.88 3.44 22.34
CA SER A 2 -3.00 4.21 21.79
C SER A 2 -3.11 3.99 20.28
N ASN A 3 -4.31 4.09 19.70
CA ASN A 3 -4.49 4.01 18.25
C ASN A 3 -3.61 5.02 17.50
N GLN A 4 -3.42 6.21 18.06
CA GLN A 4 -2.56 7.25 17.48
C GLN A 4 -1.07 6.88 17.51
N GLY A 5 -0.60 6.19 18.56
CA GLY A 5 0.78 5.70 18.63
C GLY A 5 1.05 4.57 17.63
N ARG A 6 0.07 3.67 17.43
CA ARG A 6 0.19 2.60 16.43
C ARG A 6 0.20 3.15 15.01
N LEU A 7 -0.69 4.09 14.69
CA LEU A 7 -0.72 4.73 13.36
C LEU A 7 0.65 5.30 13.00
N HIS A 8 1.26 6.07 13.90
CA HIS A 8 2.55 6.70 13.64
C HIS A 8 3.63 5.65 13.31
N ILE A 9 3.69 4.54 14.05
CA ILE A 9 4.64 3.45 13.78
C ILE A 9 4.41 2.83 12.40
N VAL A 10 3.16 2.54 12.05
CA VAL A 10 2.79 1.95 10.76
C VAL A 10 3.13 2.91 9.62
N LEU A 11 2.79 4.18 9.77
CA LEU A 11 3.03 5.23 8.78
C LEU A 11 4.53 5.39 8.49
N GLU A 12 5.38 5.49 9.52
CA GLU A 12 6.84 5.58 9.35
C GLU A 12 7.42 4.29 8.72
N ALA A 13 6.92 3.13 9.11
CA ALA A 13 7.37 1.85 8.54
C ALA A 13 7.02 1.73 7.05
N VAL A 14 5.79 2.10 6.66
CA VAL A 14 5.35 2.07 5.27
C VAL A 14 6.12 3.09 4.44
N LYS A 15 6.30 4.33 4.92
CA LYS A 15 7.11 5.35 4.23
C LYS A 15 8.53 4.85 3.94
N LYS A 16 9.20 4.33 4.97
CA LYS A 16 10.56 3.79 4.83
C LYS A 16 10.61 2.64 3.83
N TYR A 17 9.61 1.76 3.83
CA TYR A 17 9.57 0.63 2.92
C TYR A 17 9.33 1.04 1.46
N ILE A 18 8.44 2.02 1.22
CA ILE A 18 8.22 2.57 -0.12
C ILE A 18 9.48 3.27 -0.64
N LEU A 19 10.15 4.06 0.20
CA LEU A 19 11.43 4.68 -0.15
C LEU A 19 12.49 3.62 -0.50
N GLU A 20 12.58 2.54 0.29
CA GLU A 20 13.50 1.44 0.00
C GLU A 20 13.21 0.76 -1.34
N ILE A 21 11.94 0.57 -1.68
CA ILE A 21 11.53 0.01 -2.98
C ILE A 21 12.02 0.90 -4.13
N GLU A 22 11.83 2.22 -4.00
CA GLU A 22 12.20 3.20 -5.01
C GLU A 22 13.72 3.31 -5.16
N GLU A 23 14.46 3.53 -4.05
CA GLU A 23 15.92 3.68 -4.05
C GLU A 23 16.65 2.43 -4.56
N LYS A 24 16.12 1.23 -4.30
CA LYS A 24 16.72 -0.03 -4.75
C LYS A 24 16.16 -0.52 -6.08
N GLU A 25 15.25 0.22 -6.69
CA GLU A 25 14.55 -0.16 -7.92
C GLU A 25 13.98 -1.60 -7.88
N LEU A 26 13.41 -2.02 -6.74
CA LEU A 26 12.97 -3.42 -6.53
C LEU A 26 11.90 -3.85 -7.55
N TYR A 27 11.13 -2.89 -8.05
CA TYR A 27 10.08 -3.09 -9.05
C TYR A 27 10.25 -2.08 -10.20
N LYS A 28 11.20 -2.33 -11.11
CA LYS A 28 11.57 -1.41 -12.21
C LYS A 28 10.42 -0.97 -13.12
N LYS A 29 9.32 -1.72 -13.16
CA LYS A 29 8.12 -1.44 -13.96
C LYS A 29 7.06 -0.63 -13.21
N CYS A 30 7.28 -0.34 -11.93
CA CYS A 30 6.37 0.41 -11.09
C CYS A 30 6.81 1.88 -11.06
N ASN A 31 5.91 2.78 -11.44
CA ASN A 31 5.99 4.18 -11.08
C ASN A 31 5.22 4.40 -9.76
N ILE A 32 5.88 5.04 -8.80
CA ILE A 32 5.36 5.31 -7.47
C ILE A 32 5.14 6.82 -7.36
N GLU A 33 3.92 7.24 -7.05
CA GLU A 33 3.57 8.64 -6.83
C GLU A 33 3.03 8.83 -5.41
N ILE A 34 3.69 9.67 -4.62
CA ILE A 34 3.22 10.03 -3.28
C ILE A 34 2.17 11.13 -3.42
N LEU A 35 0.90 10.79 -3.15
CA LEU A 35 -0.22 11.72 -3.24
C LEU A 35 -0.45 12.50 -1.94
N ILE A 36 -0.18 11.87 -0.80
CA ILE A 36 -0.32 12.48 0.54
C ILE A 36 0.86 12.02 1.39
N ASP A 37 1.55 12.98 2.03
CA ASP A 37 2.56 12.75 3.05
C ASP A 37 2.38 13.75 4.19
N SER A 38 1.76 13.29 5.28
CA SER A 38 1.56 14.07 6.49
C SER A 38 1.83 13.22 7.74
N SER A 39 1.64 13.81 8.91
CA SER A 39 1.79 13.14 10.21
C SER A 39 0.66 12.16 10.52
N ASP A 40 -0.48 12.28 9.84
CA ASP A 40 -1.73 11.55 10.10
C ASP A 40 -2.20 10.71 8.90
N ALA A 41 -1.62 10.92 7.72
CA ALA A 41 -1.95 10.17 6.53
C ALA A 41 -0.74 9.99 5.60
N TYR A 42 -0.73 8.86 4.90
CA TYR A 42 0.18 8.58 3.81
C TYR A 42 -0.58 7.88 2.69
N ARG A 43 -0.47 8.39 1.46
CA ARG A 43 -1.17 7.84 0.30
C ARG A 43 -0.22 7.75 -0.88
N VAL A 44 -0.13 6.56 -1.45
CA VAL A 44 0.76 6.26 -2.57
C VAL A 44 -0.06 5.66 -3.70
N ALA A 45 0.03 6.26 -4.88
CA ALA A 45 -0.45 5.66 -6.12
C ALA A 45 0.68 4.86 -6.78
N LEU A 46 0.32 3.71 -7.34
CA LEU A 46 1.23 2.76 -7.97
C LEU A 46 0.76 2.51 -9.39
N GLN A 47 1.67 2.62 -10.36
CA GLN A 47 1.36 2.39 -11.76
C GLN A 47 2.34 1.38 -12.34
N PHE A 48 1.82 0.24 -12.77
CA PHE A 48 2.54 -0.79 -13.53
C PHE A 48 2.08 -0.77 -14.99
N ASP A 49 2.73 -1.56 -15.86
CA ASP A 49 2.36 -1.69 -17.27
C ASP A 49 0.87 -2.04 -17.47
N ASN A 50 0.36 -2.94 -16.63
CA ASN A 50 -0.95 -3.58 -16.77
C ASN A 50 -1.82 -3.46 -15.51
N CYS A 51 -1.35 -2.70 -14.52
CA CYS A 51 -2.04 -2.55 -13.24
C CYS A 51 -1.90 -1.13 -12.73
N MET A 52 -2.88 -0.72 -11.93
CA MET A 52 -2.77 0.45 -11.07
C MET A 52 -3.11 0.04 -9.65
N GLY A 53 -2.58 0.75 -8.67
CA GLY A 53 -2.84 0.43 -7.28
C GLY A 53 -2.67 1.61 -6.37
N GLU A 54 -3.04 1.38 -5.12
CA GLU A 54 -3.02 2.38 -4.08
C GLU A 54 -2.70 1.75 -2.73
N ILE A 55 -1.87 2.45 -1.96
CA ILE A 55 -1.64 2.18 -0.54
C ILE A 55 -2.12 3.40 0.23
N ILE A 56 -3.02 3.19 1.18
CA ILE A 56 -3.53 4.22 2.08
C ILE A 56 -3.13 3.83 3.50
N VAL A 57 -2.52 4.76 4.22
CA VAL A 57 -2.31 4.70 5.67
C VAL A 57 -3.01 5.91 6.30
N ASN A 58 -4.02 5.71 7.14
CA ASN A 58 -4.75 6.81 7.77
C ASN A 58 -5.43 6.40 9.10
N GLN A 59 -6.15 7.33 9.73
CA GLN A 59 -7.01 7.02 10.87
C GLN A 59 -8.22 6.17 10.42
N PRO A 60 -8.69 5.21 11.25
CA PRO A 60 -9.80 4.30 10.94
C PRO A 60 -11.19 4.95 10.87
N ASP A 61 -11.29 6.28 10.91
CA ASP A 61 -12.51 6.99 11.33
C ASP A 61 -13.76 6.68 10.50
N PHE A 62 -13.61 6.16 9.28
CA PHE A 62 -14.73 5.84 8.36
C PHE A 62 -14.54 4.55 7.55
N ALA A 63 -13.70 3.62 8.00
CA ALA A 63 -13.34 2.44 7.20
C ALA A 63 -13.43 1.10 7.97
N PRO A 64 -13.64 -0.04 7.28
CA PRO A 64 -13.60 -1.37 7.90
C PRO A 64 -12.19 -1.80 8.32
N TYR A 65 -11.17 -1.03 7.98
CA TYR A 65 -9.75 -1.31 8.23
C TYR A 65 -9.18 -0.41 9.31
N LYS A 66 -8.09 -0.85 9.96
CA LYS A 66 -7.58 -0.18 11.16
C LYS A 66 -6.71 1.03 10.81
N HIS A 67 -5.73 0.85 9.94
CA HIS A 67 -4.85 1.90 9.48
C HIS A 67 -4.49 1.79 8.01
N VAL A 68 -4.44 0.58 7.45
CA VAL A 68 -3.85 0.33 6.12
C VAL A 68 -4.84 -0.32 5.18
N LYS A 69 -4.89 0.19 3.96
CA LYS A 69 -5.59 -0.41 2.82
C LYS A 69 -4.63 -0.51 1.64
N ILE A 70 -4.65 -1.65 0.96
CA ILE A 70 -3.86 -1.92 -0.24
C ILE A 70 -4.81 -2.44 -1.30
N GLU A 71 -4.84 -1.78 -2.45
CA GLU A 71 -5.66 -2.20 -3.60
C GLU A 71 -4.83 -2.18 -4.86
N MET A 72 -5.00 -3.21 -5.68
CA MET A 72 -4.41 -3.31 -7.01
C MET A 72 -5.51 -3.73 -7.98
N LEU A 73 -5.54 -3.06 -9.13
CA LEU A 73 -6.53 -3.19 -10.18
C LEU A 73 -5.83 -3.53 -11.49
N SER A 74 -6.41 -4.43 -12.27
CA SER A 74 -6.04 -4.65 -13.67
C SER A 74 -6.40 -3.42 -14.50
N SER A 75 -5.53 -3.05 -15.44
CA SER A 75 -5.77 -2.01 -16.45
C SER A 75 -5.79 -2.56 -17.90
N ILE A 76 -5.75 -3.88 -18.09
CA ILE A 76 -5.74 -4.52 -19.42
C ILE A 76 -7.16 -4.65 -20.00
N ASP A 77 -8.14 -4.95 -19.15
CA ASP A 77 -9.50 -5.24 -19.57
C ASP A 77 -10.38 -3.97 -19.57
N LYS A 78 -11.47 -4.00 -20.35
CA LYS A 78 -12.51 -2.95 -20.33
C LYS A 78 -13.24 -2.89 -18.98
N GLU A 79 -13.05 -3.88 -18.13
CA GLU A 79 -13.62 -3.97 -16.79
C GLU A 79 -12.51 -3.83 -15.74
N ILE A 80 -12.73 -2.94 -14.77
CA ILE A 80 -11.86 -2.77 -13.62
C ILE A 80 -12.00 -4.02 -12.74
N LYS A 81 -10.94 -4.81 -12.64
CA LYS A 81 -10.88 -6.02 -11.81
C LYS A 81 -9.82 -5.87 -10.73
N TYR A 82 -10.22 -6.10 -9.48
CA TYR A 82 -9.26 -6.24 -8.37
C TYR A 82 -8.41 -7.49 -8.55
N ILE A 83 -7.09 -7.30 -8.56
CA ILE A 83 -6.11 -8.39 -8.61
C ILE A 83 -5.52 -8.66 -7.22
N PHE A 84 -5.57 -7.66 -6.35
CA PHE A 84 -5.21 -7.77 -4.94
C PHE A 84 -5.97 -6.74 -4.12
N VAL A 85 -6.56 -7.16 -3.01
CA VAL A 85 -7.14 -6.28 -1.99
C VAL A 85 -6.74 -6.84 -0.65
N TRP A 86 -6.17 -5.98 0.18
CA TRP A 86 -5.88 -6.31 1.56
C TRP A 86 -6.08 -5.08 2.44
N HIS A 87 -6.50 -5.33 3.67
CA HIS A 87 -6.61 -4.30 4.66
C HIS A 87 -6.25 -4.84 6.04
N ASP A 88 -5.66 -4.00 6.87
CA ASP A 88 -5.19 -4.43 8.18
C ASP A 88 -6.35 -4.57 9.19
N ASN A 89 -6.04 -5.26 10.27
CA ASN A 89 -6.88 -5.39 11.46
C ASN A 89 -6.03 -5.16 12.73
N GLU A 90 -6.69 -5.18 13.89
CA GLU A 90 -6.04 -4.85 15.17
C GLU A 90 -4.91 -5.80 15.58
N LYS A 91 -4.90 -7.01 15.05
CA LYS A 91 -3.92 -8.05 15.37
C LYS A 91 -2.70 -8.03 14.47
N ASP A 92 -2.81 -7.42 13.29
CA ASP A 92 -1.72 -7.48 12.31
C ASP A 92 -0.50 -6.71 12.84
N THR A 93 0.70 -7.25 12.63
CA THR A 93 1.93 -6.55 12.97
C THR A 93 2.39 -5.63 11.84
N VAL A 94 3.37 -4.77 12.12
CA VAL A 94 4.00 -3.95 11.08
C VAL A 94 4.64 -4.84 10.02
N GLU A 95 5.28 -5.93 10.42
CA GLU A 95 5.90 -6.89 9.51
C GLU A 95 4.87 -7.56 8.58
N GLU A 96 3.68 -7.91 9.11
CA GLU A 96 2.59 -8.46 8.31
C GLU A 96 2.02 -7.43 7.33
N ILE A 97 1.91 -6.16 7.72
CA ILE A 97 1.53 -5.06 6.83
C ILE A 97 2.53 -4.95 5.67
N LEU A 98 3.83 -4.85 5.97
CA LEU A 98 4.88 -4.74 4.94
C LEU A 98 4.93 -5.97 4.03
N LEU A 99 4.70 -7.17 4.59
CA LEU A 99 4.59 -8.39 3.80
C LEU A 99 3.42 -8.34 2.82
N ASN A 100 2.26 -7.81 3.21
CA ASN A 100 1.11 -7.67 2.31
C ASN A 100 1.31 -6.56 1.26
N ILE A 101 2.04 -5.49 1.58
CA ILE A 101 2.51 -4.52 0.58
C ILE A 101 3.38 -5.23 -0.45
N LYS A 102 4.40 -5.98 -0.01
CA LYS A 102 5.26 -6.74 -0.91
C LYS A 102 4.47 -7.67 -1.83
N LYS A 103 3.52 -8.44 -1.27
CA LYS A 103 2.65 -9.34 -2.06
C LYS A 103 1.88 -8.58 -3.13
N GLY A 104 1.32 -7.41 -2.81
CA GLY A 104 0.63 -6.56 -3.77
C GLY A 104 1.53 -6.14 -4.93
N PHE A 105 2.74 -5.69 -4.62
CA PHE A 105 3.76 -5.36 -5.63
C PHE A 105 4.16 -6.58 -6.48
N ASP A 106 4.44 -7.73 -5.85
CA ASP A 106 4.81 -8.96 -6.57
C ASP A 106 3.71 -9.38 -7.55
N ILE A 107 2.44 -9.39 -7.10
CA ILE A 107 1.29 -9.73 -7.95
C ILE A 107 1.14 -8.77 -9.12
N ALA A 108 1.23 -7.46 -8.88
CA ALA A 108 1.08 -6.44 -9.92
C ALA A 108 2.25 -6.47 -10.93
N ASN A 109 3.47 -6.72 -10.47
CA ASN A 109 4.66 -6.82 -11.32
C ASN A 109 4.61 -8.02 -12.28
N ASP A 110 4.05 -9.14 -11.80
CA ASP A 110 3.97 -10.39 -12.56
C ASP A 110 2.68 -10.50 -13.39
N TYR A 111 1.78 -9.52 -13.27
CA TYR A 111 0.47 -9.51 -13.95
C TYR A 111 0.61 -9.31 -15.47
N ARG A 112 -0.07 -10.16 -16.25
CA ARG A 112 0.01 -10.23 -17.71
C ARG A 112 -1.35 -10.35 -18.36
#